data_AF-A0A7C4JP68-F1
#
_entry.id   AF-A0A7C4JP68-F1
#
_cell.length_a   1.000
_cell.length_b   1.000
_cell.length_c   1.000
_cell.angle_alpha   90.00
_cell.angle_beta   90.00
_cell.angle_gamma   90.00
#
_symmetry.space_group_name_H-M   'P 1'
#
loop_
_entity.id
_entity.type
_entity.pdbx_description
1 polymer ?
#
loop_
_entity_poly.entity_id
_entity_poly.type
_entity_poly.pdbx_seq_one_letter_code
_entity_poly.pdbx_strand_id
1 'polypeptide(L)'
;LTTQLELILAYSGVISFFNLGAWAGLYTYTPELYPTKLRGTGTGVAASIGRLAGIFAPSITGYLFEVSGGLLLPAFTVFASAHIIASVSTLVLGEETRNRTLEEISM
;
A
#
# COMPACT_ATOMS: atom_id res chain seq x y z
N LEU A 1 -27.18 -15.02 9.14
CA LEU A 1 -27.08 -13.91 8.17
C LEU A 1 -26.62 -12.61 8.84
N THR A 2 -27.30 -12.17 9.90
CA THR A 2 -26.97 -10.95 10.66
C THR A 2 -25.53 -10.94 11.20
N THR A 3 -25.09 -12.03 11.85
CA THR A 3 -23.72 -12.15 12.39
C THR A 3 -22.63 -12.07 11.31
N GLN A 4 -22.88 -12.57 10.10
CA GLN A 4 -21.91 -12.47 9.00
C GLN A 4 -21.80 -11.05 8.47
N LEU A 5 -22.93 -10.34 8.38
CA LEU A 5 -22.95 -8.93 8.00
C LEU A 5 -22.19 -8.06 9.03
N GLU A 6 -22.43 -8.29 10.32
CA GLU A 6 -21.72 -7.61 11.41
C GLU A 6 -20.19 -7.82 11.32
N LEU A 7 -19.75 -9.05 11.06
CA LEU A 7 -18.33 -9.37 10.89
C LEU A 7 -17.74 -8.65 9.67
N ILE A 8 -18.42 -8.67 8.52
CA ILE A 8 -17.93 -7.99 7.31
C ILE A 8 -17.76 -6.49 7.57
N LEU A 9 -18.74 -5.85 8.21
CA LEU A 9 -18.69 -4.42 8.55
C LEU A 9 -17.56 -4.11 9.55
N ALA A 10 -17.37 -4.95 10.56
CA ALA A 10 -16.30 -4.80 11.53
C ALA A 10 -14.93 -4.90 10.83
N TYR A 11 -14.71 -5.95 10.03
CA TYR A 11 -13.45 -6.12 9.30
C TYR A 11 -13.20 -5.02 8.28
N SER A 12 -14.21 -4.60 7.52
CA SER A 12 -14.05 -3.50 6.55
C SER A 12 -13.74 -2.17 7.24
N GLY A 13 -14.33 -1.92 8.42
CA GLY A 13 -14.01 -0.74 9.23
C GLY A 13 -12.56 -0.72 9.68
N VAL A 14 -12.06 -1.85 10.22
CA VAL A 14 -10.65 -1.98 10.62
C VAL A 14 -9.71 -1.76 9.44
N ILE A 15 -9.99 -2.41 8.30
CA ILE A 15 -9.18 -2.25 7.08
C ILE A 15 -9.16 -0.78 6.63
N SER A 16 -10.31 -0.11 6.63
CA SER A 16 -10.42 1.29 6.18
C SER A 16 -9.64 2.25 7.08
N PHE A 17 -9.68 2.05 8.39
CA PHE A 17 -8.93 2.84 9.36
C PHE A 17 -7.42 2.76 9.10
N PHE A 18 -6.88 1.54 8.99
CA PHE A 18 -5.45 1.34 8.72
C PHE A 18 -5.05 1.83 7.32
N ASN A 19 -5.92 1.65 6.32
CA ASN A 19 -5.66 2.11 4.97
C ASN A 19 -5.52 3.63 4.93
N LEU A 20 -6.47 4.38 5.52
CA LEU A 20 -6.42 5.84 5.56
C LEU A 20 -5.20 6.37 6.31
N GLY A 21 -4.84 5.74 7.44
CA GLY A 21 -3.63 6.09 8.20
C GLY A 21 -2.35 5.88 7.40
N ALA A 22 -2.23 4.75 6.72
CA ALA A 22 -1.08 4.45 5.86
C ALA A 22 -0.98 5.41 4.67
N TRP A 23 -2.12 5.75 4.03
CA TRP A 23 -2.15 6.72 2.93
C TRP A 23 -1.67 8.10 3.35
N ALA A 24 -2.05 8.57 4.53
CA ALA A 24 -1.59 9.86 5.05
C ALA A 24 -0.06 9.90 5.16
N GLY A 25 0.54 8.86 5.76
CA GLY A 25 2.00 8.75 5.88
C GLY A 25 2.70 8.59 4.52
N LEU A 26 2.15 7.79 3.61
CA LEU A 26 2.72 7.58 2.28
C LEU A 26 2.79 8.90 1.49
N TYR A 27 1.72 9.69 1.50
CA TYR A 27 1.67 10.95 0.74
C TYR A 27 2.55 12.06 1.33
N THR A 28 2.87 12.03 2.63
CA THR A 28 3.83 12.95 3.23
C THR A 28 5.27 12.48 3.04
N TYR A 29 5.51 11.18 3.23
CA TYR A 29 6.86 10.59 3.17
C TYR A 29 7.43 10.55 1.75
N THR A 30 6.61 10.17 0.76
CA THR A 30 7.07 10.04 -0.64
C THR A 30 7.71 11.33 -1.18
N PRO A 31 7.13 12.54 -1.03
CA PRO A 31 7.77 13.77 -1.52
C PRO A 31 9.01 14.20 -0.70
N GLU A 32 9.13 13.80 0.55
CA GLU A 32 10.29 14.13 1.40
C GLU A 32 11.56 13.43 0.91
N LEU A 33 11.43 12.21 0.37
CA LEU A 33 12.54 11.41 -0.16
C LEU A 33 13.15 11.97 -1.47
N TYR A 34 12.43 12.81 -2.21
CA TYR A 34 12.89 13.30 -3.51
C TYR A 34 13.32 14.76 -3.46
N PRO A 35 14.41 15.12 -4.18
CA PRO A 35 14.90 16.48 -4.19
C PRO A 35 13.91 17.43 -4.86
N THR A 36 13.84 18.68 -4.39
CA THR A 36 12.82 19.66 -4.78
C THR A 36 12.65 19.80 -6.30
N LYS A 37 13.76 19.72 -7.06
CA LYS A 37 13.75 19.80 -8.53
C LYS A 37 13.06 18.62 -9.23
N LEU A 38 13.08 17.42 -8.62
CA LEU A 38 12.55 16.18 -9.20
C LEU A 38 11.36 15.63 -8.43
N ARG A 39 10.97 16.23 -7.30
CA ARG A 39 9.92 15.76 -6.39
C ARG A 39 8.63 15.40 -7.12
N GLY A 40 8.14 16.26 -8.01
CA GLY A 40 6.90 15.99 -8.76
C GLY A 40 7.00 14.80 -9.72
N THR A 41 8.16 14.59 -10.34
CA THR A 41 8.35 13.45 -11.25
C THR A 41 8.59 12.16 -10.47
N GLY A 42 9.39 12.21 -9.40
CA GLY A 42 9.67 11.06 -8.53
C GLY A 42 8.42 10.53 -7.83
N THR A 43 7.61 11.41 -7.23
CA THR A 43 6.33 11.03 -6.61
C THR A 43 5.33 10.54 -7.66
N GLY A 44 5.31 11.16 -8.85
CA GLY A 44 4.47 10.75 -9.97
C GLY A 44 4.78 9.34 -10.44
N VAL A 45 6.05 9.00 -10.66
CA VAL A 45 6.48 7.64 -11.06
C VAL A 45 6.13 6.62 -9.97
N ALA A 46 6.36 6.94 -8.70
CA ALA A 46 5.98 6.08 -7.58
C ALA A 46 4.46 5.81 -7.57
N ALA A 47 3.63 6.85 -7.77
CA ALA A 47 2.18 6.71 -7.86
C ALA A 47 1.74 5.88 -9.08
N SER A 48 2.42 6.02 -10.23
CA SER A 48 2.13 5.24 -11.43
C SER A 48 2.35 3.74 -11.22
N ILE A 49 3.38 3.34 -10.48
CA ILE A 49 3.62 1.92 -10.14
C ILE A 49 2.44 1.36 -9.33
N GLY A 50 1.91 2.13 -8.37
CA GLY A 50 0.71 1.75 -7.62
C GLY A 50 -0.51 1.53 -8.52
N ARG A 51 -0.65 2.31 -9.60
CA ARG A 51 -1.73 2.11 -10.59
C ARG A 51 -1.55 0.82 -11.39
N LEU A 52 -0.32 0.44 -11.75
CA LEU A 52 -0.06 -0.85 -12.40
C LEU A 52 -0.47 -2.00 -11.50
N ALA A 53 -0.12 -1.94 -10.21
CA ALA A 53 -0.58 -2.94 -9.23
C ALA A 53 -2.12 -3.02 -9.17
N GLY A 54 -2.82 -1.88 -9.19
CA GLY A 54 -4.28 -1.81 -9.25
C GLY A 54 -4.89 -2.39 -10.54
N ILE A 55 -4.20 -2.27 -11.67
CA ILE A 55 -4.64 -2.87 -12.95
C ILE A 55 -4.54 -4.41 -12.90
N PHE A 56 -3.45 -4.94 -12.34
CA PHE A 56 -3.23 -6.39 -12.29
C PHE A 56 -3.96 -7.09 -11.14
N ALA A 57 -4.31 -6.37 -10.07
CA ALA A 57 -4.93 -6.96 -8.88
C ALA A 57 -6.23 -7.74 -9.16
N PRO A 58 -7.20 -7.25 -9.96
CA PRO A 58 -8.40 -8.02 -10.31
C PRO A 58 -8.09 -9.28 -11.12
N SER A 59 -7.17 -9.21 -12.07
CA SER A 59 -6.78 -10.36 -12.89
C SER A 59 -6.13 -11.46 -12.05
N ILE A 60 -5.22 -11.08 -11.14
CA ILE A 60 -4.58 -12.03 -10.20
C ILE A 60 -5.64 -12.63 -9.27
N THR A 61 -6.56 -11.81 -8.75
CA THR A 61 -7.64 -12.28 -7.88
C THR A 61 -8.53 -13.29 -8.59
N GLY A 62 -8.94 -13.00 -9.83
CA GLY A 62 -9.77 -13.89 -10.64
C GLY A 62 -9.09 -15.23 -10.92
N TYR A 63 -7.81 -15.18 -11.31
CA TYR A 63 -7.02 -16.40 -11.54
C TYR A 63 -6.89 -17.25 -10.27
N LEU A 64 -6.56 -16.63 -9.13
CA LEU A 64 -6.43 -17.33 -7.85
C LEU A 64 -7.77 -17.90 -7.37
N PHE A 65 -8.88 -17.21 -7.65
CA PHE A 65 -10.22 -17.68 -7.32
C PHE A 65 -10.60 -18.92 -8.14
N GLU A 66 -10.26 -18.96 -9.42
CA GLU A 66 -10.54 -20.11 -10.29
C GLU A 66 -9.72 -21.34 -9.86
N VAL A 67 -8.40 -21.17 -9.68
CA VAL A 67 -7.49 -22.27 -9.32
C VAL A 67 -7.74 -22.81 -7.91
N SER A 68 -8.27 -21.98 -7.01
CA SER A 68 -8.57 -22.39 -5.63
C SER A 68 -9.93 -23.05 -5.44
N GLY A 69 -10.71 -23.23 -6.52
CA GLY A 69 -12.07 -23.79 -6.44
C GLY A 69 -13.10 -22.82 -5.85
N GLY A 70 -12.93 -21.51 -6.05
CA GLY A 70 -13.85 -20.48 -5.58
C GLY A 70 -13.54 -19.91 -4.19
N LEU A 71 -12.31 -20.11 -3.70
CA LEU A 71 -11.87 -19.55 -2.42
C LEU A 71 -11.13 -18.23 -2.63
N LEU A 72 -11.54 -17.19 -1.90
CA LEU A 72 -10.84 -15.89 -1.91
C LEU A 72 -9.63 -15.85 -0.99
N LEU A 73 -9.50 -16.83 -0.07
CA LEU A 73 -8.42 -16.87 0.91
C LEU A 73 -7.02 -16.76 0.27
N PRO A 74 -6.68 -17.47 -0.82
CA PRO A 74 -5.37 -17.36 -1.45
C PRO A 74 -5.07 -15.95 -2.00
N ALA A 75 -6.07 -15.27 -2.57
CA ALA A 75 -5.90 -13.89 -3.04
C ALA A 75 -5.61 -12.95 -1.87
N PHE A 76 -6.37 -13.06 -0.77
CA PHE A 76 -6.10 -12.27 0.44
C PHE A 76 -4.71 -12.55 1.02
N THR A 77 -4.26 -13.81 1.04
CA THR A 77 -2.90 -14.15 1.51
C THR A 77 -1.82 -13.53 0.64
N VAL A 78 -1.98 -13.54 -0.69
CA VAL A 78 -1.02 -12.90 -1.61
C VAL A 78 -0.96 -11.39 -1.37
N PHE A 79 -2.10 -10.68 -1.29
CA PHE A 79 -2.07 -9.24 -1.04
C PHE A 79 -1.58 -8.87 0.37
N ALA A 80 -1.93 -9.67 1.38
CA ALA A 80 -1.44 -9.48 2.74
C ALA A 80 0.08 -9.64 2.81
N SER A 81 0.63 -10.70 2.19
CA SER A 81 2.09 -10.90 2.13
C SER A 81 2.80 -9.78 1.38
N ALA A 82 2.23 -9.27 0.27
CA ALA A 82 2.78 -8.12 -0.44
C ALA A 82 2.86 -6.86 0.44
N HIS A 83 1.83 -6.57 1.26
CA HIS A 83 1.86 -5.45 2.21
C HIS A 83 2.90 -5.64 3.31
N ILE A 84 3.07 -6.88 3.81
CA ILE A 84 4.12 -7.19 4.79
C ILE A 84 5.51 -6.96 4.18
N ILE A 85 5.75 -7.45 2.95
CA ILE A 85 7.01 -7.24 2.24
C ILE A 85 7.27 -5.75 2.04
N ALA A 86 6.26 -4.98 1.62
CA ALA A 86 6.38 -3.53 1.48
C ALA A 86 6.70 -2.86 2.82
N SER A 87 6.01 -3.23 3.90
CA SER A 87 6.26 -2.70 5.25
C SER A 87 7.69 -3.01 5.73
N VAL A 88 8.15 -4.25 5.57
CA VAL A 88 9.53 -4.65 5.92
C VAL A 88 10.55 -3.90 5.07
N SER A 89 10.29 -3.76 3.77
CA SER A 89 11.17 -3.01 2.86
C SER A 89 11.30 -1.56 3.29
N THR A 90 10.20 -0.90 3.67
CA THR A 90 10.22 0.47 4.20
C THR A 90 10.91 0.55 5.56
N LEU A 91 10.77 -0.46 6.43
CA LEU A 91 11.47 -0.48 7.72
C LEU A 91 12.99 -0.64 7.57
N VAL A 92 13.46 -1.35 6.54
CA VAL A 92 14.88 -1.63 6.32
C VAL A 92 15.55 -0.58 5.44
N LEU A 93 14.87 -0.10 4.40
CA LEU A 93 15.41 0.81 3.38
C LEU A 93 14.90 2.25 3.51
N GLY A 94 13.86 2.48 4.33
CA GLY A 94 13.31 3.81 4.52
C GLY A 94 14.26 4.70 5.28
N GLU A 95 14.59 5.85 4.70
CA GLU A 95 15.30 6.91 5.42
C GLU A 95 14.37 7.59 6.41
N GLU A 96 14.85 7.83 7.63
CA GLU A 96 14.13 8.63 8.61
C GLU A 96 14.20 10.10 8.19
N THR A 97 13.03 10.69 7.93
CA THR A 97 12.88 12.09 7.52
C THR A 97 12.59 13.00 8.72
N ARG A 98 12.25 12.43 9.88
CA ARG A 98 11.91 13.20 11.08
C ARG A 98 13.08 14.05 11.58
N ASN A 99 12.81 15.34 11.81
CA ASN A 99 13.74 16.36 12.28
C ASN A 99 14.89 16.73 11.31
N ARG A 100 14.85 16.28 10.05
CA ARG A 100 15.76 16.74 9.00
C ARG A 100 15.06 17.80 8.16
N THR A 101 15.78 18.84 7.77
CA THR A 101 15.26 19.84 6.83
C THR A 101 15.17 19.22 5.43
N LEU A 102 14.23 19.70 4.61
CA LEU A 102 14.08 19.19 3.24
C LEU A 102 15.37 19.41 2.44
N GLU A 103 16.12 20.48 2.72
CA GLU A 103 17.41 20.82 2.15
C GLU A 103 18.49 19.78 2.48
N GLU A 104 18.49 19.19 3.68
CA GLU A 104 19.44 18.14 4.10
C GLU A 104 19.11 16.74 3.54
N ILE A 105 17.88 16.52 3.11
CA ILE A 105 17.44 15.26 2.46
C ILE A 105 17.59 15.37 0.93
N SER A 106 17.53 16.60 0.39
CA SER A 106 17.52 16.86 -1.06
C SER A 106 18.85 17.34 -1.67
N MET A 107 19.89 17.51 -0.86
CA MET A 107 21.27 17.79 -1.31
C MET A 107 21.97 16.54 -1.80
#